data_AF-A0A7S4FHM7-F1
#
_entry.id   AF-A0A7S4FHM7-F1
#
_cell.length_a   1.000
_cell.length_b   1.000
_cell.length_c   1.000
_cell.angle_alpha   90.00
_cell.angle_beta   90.00
_cell.angle_gamma   90.00
#
_symmetry.space_group_name_H-M   'P 1'
#
loop_
_entity.id
_entity.type
_entity.pdbx_description
1 polymer ?
#
loop_
_entity_poly.entity_id
_entity_poly.type
_entity_poly.pdbx_seq_one_letter_code
_entity_poly.pdbx_strand_id
1 'polypeptide(L)'
;KFEYWSAAGVNDRFQNDDALLTKLWILEELHRRHCTGNGAKTVMQTLRDIQCSVFRECALVFTCIMRKDVPMSETNEYRLAKAHGAEVCTDLEKATHLVYPDGRRTAQVVRALELLKRSPGRVHVVKGSWFYSSISALR
;
A
#
# COMPACT_ATOMS: atom_id res chain seq x y z
N LYS A 1 -45.80 2.30 -15.33
CA LYS A 1 -45.61 2.56 -13.87
C LYS A 1 -44.76 1.41 -13.36
N PHE A 2 -43.44 1.59 -13.23
CA PHE A 2 -42.54 0.51 -12.82
C PHE A 2 -42.31 0.61 -11.32
N GLU A 3 -42.75 -0.41 -10.59
CA GLU A 3 -42.55 -0.56 -9.16
C GLU A 3 -41.12 -1.02 -8.90
N TYR A 4 -40.41 -0.25 -8.07
CA TYR A 4 -39.12 -0.60 -7.53
C TYR A 4 -39.33 -1.70 -6.49
N TRP A 5 -38.93 -2.94 -6.82
CA TRP A 5 -38.73 -3.97 -5.82
C TRP A 5 -37.43 -3.66 -5.10
N SER A 6 -37.52 -3.31 -3.82
CA SER A 6 -36.38 -3.16 -2.93
C SER A 6 -35.68 -4.51 -2.78
N ALA A 7 -34.59 -4.71 -3.53
CA ALA A 7 -33.70 -5.85 -3.33
C ALA A 7 -32.83 -5.62 -2.08
N ALA A 8 -33.45 -5.68 -0.91
CA ALA A 8 -32.76 -6.04 0.32
C ALA A 8 -32.25 -7.49 0.14
N GLY A 9 -30.97 -7.65 -0.20
CA GLY A 9 -30.38 -8.97 -0.44
C GLY A 9 -29.27 -9.05 -1.50
N VAL A 10 -28.78 -7.93 -2.03
CA VAL A 10 -27.61 -7.97 -2.94
C VAL A 10 -26.32 -8.01 -2.12
N ASN A 11 -25.87 -9.23 -1.84
CA ASN A 11 -24.48 -9.64 -1.58
C ASN A 11 -23.46 -8.53 -1.23
N ASP A 12 -23.02 -8.49 0.03
CA ASP A 12 -21.81 -7.79 0.53
C ASP A 12 -20.48 -8.21 -0.16
N ARG A 13 -20.53 -9.06 -1.20
CA ARG A 13 -19.35 -9.57 -1.93
C ARG A 13 -18.88 -8.68 -3.08
N PHE A 14 -19.61 -7.62 -3.43
CA PHE A 14 -19.30 -6.78 -4.61
C PHE A 14 -18.93 -5.33 -4.28
N GLN A 15 -18.76 -4.97 -3.00
CA GLN A 15 -18.64 -3.57 -2.58
C GLN A 15 -17.20 -3.03 -2.41
N ASN A 16 -16.16 -3.80 -2.74
CA ASN A 16 -14.76 -3.36 -2.53
C ASN A 16 -13.86 -3.51 -3.77
N ASP A 17 -14.44 -3.52 -4.99
CA ASP A 17 -13.65 -3.63 -6.22
C ASP A 17 -13.23 -2.23 -6.74
N ASP A 18 -12.50 -1.49 -5.89
CA ASP A 18 -11.91 -0.18 -6.23
C ASP A 18 -10.75 -0.30 -7.25
N ALA A 19 -10.56 -1.48 -7.83
CA ALA A 19 -9.57 -1.75 -8.86
C ALA A 19 -9.77 -0.83 -10.08
N LEU A 20 -11.02 -0.57 -10.48
CA LEU A 20 -11.30 0.33 -11.60
C LEU A 20 -10.99 1.79 -11.26
N LEU A 21 -11.31 2.24 -10.05
CA LEU A 21 -10.97 3.59 -9.58
C LEU A 21 -9.45 3.78 -9.49
N THR A 22 -8.73 2.76 -9.03
CA THR A 22 -7.26 2.80 -8.97
C THR A 22 -6.65 2.84 -10.36
N LYS A 23 -7.17 2.04 -11.30
CA LYS A 23 -6.74 2.07 -12.71
C LYS A 23 -7.00 3.42 -13.36
N LEU A 24 -8.16 4.04 -13.10
CA LEU A 24 -8.47 5.38 -13.59
C LEU A 24 -7.44 6.41 -13.08
N TRP A 25 -7.17 6.42 -11.78
CA TRP A 25 -6.17 7.31 -11.20
C TRP A 25 -4.77 7.13 -11.82
N ILE A 26 -4.35 5.88 -12.05
CA ILE A 26 -3.05 5.60 -12.70
C ILE A 26 -3.02 6.18 -14.12
N LEU A 27 -4.09 6.02 -14.90
CA LEU A 27 -4.18 6.53 -16.26
C LEU A 27 -4.16 8.07 -16.28
N GLU A 28 -4.88 8.70 -15.37
CA GLU A 28 -4.89 10.17 -15.21
C GLU A 28 -3.50 10.70 -14.82
N GLU A 29 -2.85 10.07 -13.84
CA GLU A 29 -1.52 10.48 -13.38
C GLU A 29 -0.45 10.25 -14.46
N LEU A 30 -0.57 9.17 -15.23
CA LEU A 30 0.28 8.89 -16.37
C LEU A 30 0.12 9.95 -17.46
N HIS A 31 -1.13 10.27 -17.82
CA HIS A 31 -1.43 11.32 -18.79
C HIS A 31 -0.86 12.67 -18.33
N ARG A 32 -1.13 13.05 -17.08
CA ARG A 32 -0.64 14.30 -16.49
C ARG A 32 0.88 14.40 -16.56
N ARG A 33 1.62 13.38 -16.10
CA ARG A 33 3.10 13.38 -16.08
C ARG A 33 3.72 13.31 -17.48
N HIS A 34 3.13 12.54 -18.39
CA HIS A 34 3.64 12.42 -19.75
C HIS A 34 3.44 13.71 -20.56
N CYS A 35 2.24 14.31 -20.46
CA CYS A 35 1.93 15.55 -21.17
C CYS A 35 2.64 16.78 -20.61
N THR A 36 2.87 16.85 -19.29
CA THR A 36 3.66 17.95 -18.68
C THR A 36 5.17 17.84 -18.94
N GLY A 37 5.69 16.64 -19.19
CA GLY A 37 7.11 16.39 -19.46
C GLY A 37 7.57 16.66 -20.90
N ASN A 38 6.74 17.28 -21.75
CA ASN A 38 7.04 17.56 -23.17
C ASN A 38 7.53 16.32 -23.97
N GLY A 39 7.07 15.12 -23.63
CA GLY A 39 7.43 13.89 -24.35
C GLY A 39 8.86 13.37 -24.12
N ALA A 40 9.60 13.90 -23.13
CA ALA A 40 10.98 13.46 -22.86
C ALA A 40 11.09 12.00 -22.35
N LYS A 41 9.99 11.45 -21.82
CA LYS A 41 9.89 10.07 -21.32
C LYS A 41 8.80 9.33 -22.07
N THR A 42 9.06 8.08 -22.43
CA THR A 42 8.03 7.18 -22.97
C THR A 42 6.96 6.89 -21.92
N VAL A 43 5.75 6.55 -22.36
CA VAL A 43 4.64 6.12 -21.49
C VAL A 43 5.08 5.03 -20.51
N MET A 44 5.87 4.07 -20.97
CA MET A 44 6.39 2.98 -20.13
C MET A 44 7.38 3.46 -19.06
N GLN A 45 8.21 4.46 -19.36
CA GLN A 45 9.10 5.07 -18.37
C GLN A 45 8.29 5.85 -17.32
N THR A 46 7.27 6.60 -17.74
CA THR A 46 6.37 7.32 -16.83
C THR A 46 5.61 6.35 -15.92
N LEU A 47 5.12 5.23 -16.44
CA LEU A 47 4.45 4.20 -15.66
C LEU A 47 5.38 3.60 -14.60
N ARG A 48 6.62 3.27 -14.97
CA ARG A 48 7.63 2.80 -13.99
C ARG A 48 7.90 3.86 -12.92
N ASP A 49 8.01 5.13 -13.29
CA ASP A 49 8.20 6.21 -12.31
C ASP A 49 7.03 6.33 -11.33
N ILE A 50 5.80 6.11 -11.80
CA ILE A 50 4.60 6.06 -10.95
C ILE A 50 4.69 4.87 -9.99
N GLN A 51 4.94 3.67 -10.51
CA GLN A 51 5.11 2.44 -9.71
C GLN A 51 6.22 2.56 -8.67
N CYS A 52 7.35 3.17 -9.02
CA CYS A 52 8.47 3.41 -8.10
C CYS A 52 8.19 4.54 -7.09
N SER A 53 7.06 5.23 -7.17
CA SER A 53 6.71 6.36 -6.29
C SER A 53 5.58 6.08 -5.31
N VAL A 54 4.99 4.89 -5.34
CA VAL A 54 3.80 4.50 -4.56
C VAL A 54 4.02 4.66 -3.06
N PHE A 55 5.22 4.33 -2.60
CA PHE A 55 5.62 4.42 -1.20
C PHE A 55 6.77 5.40 -0.98
N ARG A 56 6.98 6.39 -1.87
CA ARG A 56 8.15 7.29 -1.88
C ARG A 56 8.45 7.96 -0.53
N GLU A 57 7.43 8.20 0.28
CA GLU A 57 7.53 8.87 1.59
C GLU A 57 7.20 7.93 2.75
N CYS A 58 7.07 6.64 2.48
CA CYS A 58 6.74 5.65 3.50
C CYS A 58 8.00 4.96 4.02
N ALA A 59 8.28 5.15 5.31
CA ALA A 59 9.15 4.25 6.08
C ALA A 59 8.31 3.08 6.65
N LEU A 60 8.56 1.87 6.17
CA LEU A 60 7.83 0.66 6.52
C LEU A 60 8.63 -0.20 7.51
N VAL A 61 7.95 -0.67 8.55
CA VAL A 61 8.43 -1.76 9.42
C VAL A 61 7.54 -2.96 9.20
N PHE A 62 8.14 -4.13 8.93
CA PHE A 62 7.41 -5.38 8.80
C PHE A 62 7.55 -6.20 10.08
N THR A 63 6.42 -6.52 10.73
CA THR A 63 6.41 -7.42 11.90
C THR A 63 5.82 -8.76 11.50
N CYS A 64 6.54 -9.86 11.71
CA CYS A 64 6.04 -11.23 11.52
C CYS A 64 5.50 -11.56 10.11
N ILE A 65 5.86 -10.76 9.10
CA ILE A 65 5.61 -11.04 7.69
C ILE A 65 6.87 -11.64 7.06
N MET A 66 8.02 -11.01 7.30
CA MET A 66 9.31 -11.47 6.82
C MET A 66 9.79 -12.73 7.55
N ARG A 67 10.41 -13.62 6.77
CA ARG A 67 11.12 -14.79 7.29
C ARG A 67 12.28 -14.35 8.19
N LYS A 68 12.38 -14.93 9.39
CA LYS A 68 13.40 -14.57 10.40
C LYS A 68 14.78 -15.15 10.09
N ASP A 69 14.84 -16.21 9.31
CA ASP A 69 16.04 -16.95 8.94
C ASP A 69 16.74 -16.40 7.69
N VAL A 70 16.15 -15.38 7.06
CA VAL A 70 16.65 -14.77 5.83
C VAL A 70 17.01 -13.31 6.11
N PRO A 71 18.16 -12.81 5.63
CA PRO A 71 18.48 -11.39 5.71
C PRO A 71 17.35 -10.54 5.15
N MET A 72 17.01 -9.44 5.83
CA MET A 72 15.89 -8.58 5.44
C MET A 72 15.96 -8.18 3.97
N SER A 73 17.15 -7.84 3.45
CA SER A 73 17.40 -7.44 2.06
C SER A 73 17.00 -8.49 1.01
N GLU A 74 16.99 -9.77 1.40
CA GLU A 74 16.70 -10.89 0.50
C GLU A 74 15.21 -11.28 0.50
N THR A 75 14.45 -10.81 1.49
CA THR A 75 13.00 -11.06 1.59
C THR A 75 12.24 -10.44 0.42
N ASN A 76 11.13 -11.08 0.03
CA ASN A 76 10.30 -10.58 -1.08
C ASN A 76 9.67 -9.23 -0.71
N GLU A 77 9.25 -9.07 0.54
CA GLU A 77 8.65 -7.86 1.09
C GLU A 77 9.60 -6.67 0.99
N TYR A 78 10.87 -6.87 1.36
CA TYR A 78 11.88 -5.80 1.26
C TYR A 78 12.11 -5.40 -0.19
N ARG A 79 12.32 -6.38 -1.07
CA ARG A 79 12.56 -6.12 -2.51
C ARG A 79 11.38 -5.41 -3.15
N LEU A 80 10.14 -5.84 -2.85
CA LEU A 80 8.92 -5.19 -3.34
C LEU A 80 8.79 -3.77 -2.80
N ALA A 81 8.97 -3.56 -1.50
CA ALA A 81 8.87 -2.24 -0.88
C ALA A 81 9.89 -1.27 -1.49
N LYS A 82 11.16 -1.69 -1.62
CA LYS A 82 12.22 -0.90 -2.25
C LYS A 82 11.91 -0.58 -3.71
N ALA A 83 11.43 -1.55 -4.49
CA ALA A 83 11.07 -1.35 -5.89
C ALA A 83 9.95 -0.31 -6.08
N HIS A 84 9.10 -0.11 -5.06
CA HIS A 84 7.98 0.84 -5.07
C HIS A 84 8.27 2.13 -4.29
N GLY A 85 9.55 2.39 -3.98
CA GLY A 85 10.02 3.65 -3.40
C GLY A 85 9.99 3.74 -1.89
N ALA A 86 9.64 2.67 -1.18
CA ALA A 86 9.60 2.68 0.28
C ALA A 86 11.01 2.71 0.91
N GLU A 87 11.13 3.32 2.08
CA GLU A 87 12.18 2.98 3.03
C GLU A 87 11.73 1.78 3.87
N VAL A 88 12.62 0.83 4.13
CA VAL A 88 12.34 -0.31 5.01
C VAL A 88 13.29 -0.23 6.18
N CYS A 89 12.73 -0.15 7.39
CA CYS A 89 13.47 0.01 8.62
C CYS A 89 13.06 -1.03 9.66
N THR A 90 13.89 -1.20 10.68
CA THR A 90 13.61 -2.07 11.83
C THR A 90 13.18 -1.28 13.07
N ASP A 91 13.44 0.03 13.05
CA ASP A 91 13.12 0.96 14.13
C ASP A 91 11.71 1.53 13.97
N LEU A 92 10.82 1.15 14.88
CA LEU A 92 9.44 1.62 14.90
C LEU A 92 9.33 3.14 15.13
N GLU A 93 10.32 3.77 15.74
CA GLU A 93 10.27 5.21 16.06
C GLU A 93 10.47 6.10 14.85
N LYS A 94 11.11 5.56 13.80
CA LYS A 94 11.35 6.21 12.49
C LYS A 94 10.35 5.79 11.43
N ALA A 95 9.48 4.82 11.75
CA ALA A 95 8.51 4.30 10.83
C ALA A 95 7.35 5.28 10.62
N THR A 96 6.81 5.27 9.41
CA THR A 96 5.49 5.86 9.09
C THR A 96 4.39 4.80 9.14
N HIS A 97 4.73 3.54 8.83
CA HIS A 97 3.79 2.43 8.81
C HIS A 97 4.38 1.18 9.46
N LEU A 98 3.58 0.51 10.30
CA LEU A 98 3.84 -0.85 10.75
C LEU A 98 2.93 -1.80 9.97
N VAL A 99 3.53 -2.70 9.20
CA VAL A 99 2.84 -3.73 8.42
C VAL A 99 2.86 -5.05 9.17
N TYR A 100 1.69 -5.61 9.46
CA TYR A 100 1.55 -6.85 10.23
C TYR A 100 0.67 -7.89 9.51
N PRO A 101 0.87 -9.20 9.73
CA PRO A 101 0.09 -10.22 9.06
C PRO A 101 -1.38 -10.17 9.47
N ASP A 102 -2.26 -10.38 8.50
CA ASP A 102 -3.70 -10.39 8.69
C ASP A 102 -4.10 -11.41 9.77
N GLY A 103 -4.93 -10.97 10.72
CA GLY A 103 -5.47 -11.84 11.77
C GLY A 103 -4.54 -12.12 12.96
N ARG A 104 -3.30 -11.57 13.03
CA ARG A 104 -2.43 -11.73 14.22
C ARG A 104 -2.03 -10.40 14.84
N ARG A 105 -2.37 -10.20 16.13
CA ARG A 105 -1.83 -9.11 16.94
C ARG A 105 -0.55 -9.57 17.64
N THR A 106 0.58 -8.96 17.31
CA THR A 106 1.89 -9.24 17.92
C THR A 106 2.21 -8.20 18.99
N ALA A 107 3.21 -8.46 19.85
CA ALA A 107 3.67 -7.48 20.83
C ALA A 107 4.13 -6.15 20.19
N GLN A 108 4.73 -6.20 18.98
CA GLN A 108 5.06 -5.00 18.21
C GLN A 108 3.83 -4.22 17.76
N VAL A 109 2.74 -4.91 17.39
CA VAL A 109 1.45 -4.26 17.07
C VAL A 109 0.89 -3.57 18.31
N VAL A 110 0.94 -4.22 19.49
CA VAL A 110 0.49 -3.60 20.75
C VAL A 110 1.31 -2.34 21.05
N ARG A 111 2.64 -2.41 20.96
CA ARG A 111 3.54 -1.27 21.17
C ARG A 111 3.27 -0.13 20.17
N ALA A 112 3.04 -0.43 18.89
CA ALA A 112 2.70 0.58 17.90
C ALA A 112 1.34 1.24 18.16
N LEU A 113 0.35 0.47 18.62
CA LEU A 113 -0.95 1.00 19.03
C LEU A 113 -0.83 1.90 20.28
N GLU A 114 0.07 1.59 21.20
CA GLU A 114 0.36 2.47 22.35
C GLU A 114 1.05 3.78 21.93
N LEU A 115 1.99 3.72 20.97
CA LEU A 115 2.60 4.91 20.38
C LEU A 115 1.55 5.78 19.69
N LEU A 116 0.62 5.17 18.95
CA LEU A 116 -0.53 5.87 18.35
C LEU A 116 -1.41 6.57 19.38
N LYS A 117 -1.64 5.95 20.55
CA LYS A 117 -2.41 6.56 21.64
C LYS A 117 -1.71 7.77 22.25
N ARG A 118 -0.36 7.74 22.32
CA ARG A 118 0.45 8.84 22.89
C ARG A 118 0.70 9.96 21.89
N SER A 119 0.75 9.65 20.60
CA SER A 119 1.00 10.61 19.52
C SER A 119 0.21 10.19 18.28
N PRO A 120 -1.07 10.60 18.19
CA PRO A 120 -1.92 10.30 17.03
C PRO A 120 -1.26 10.80 15.74
N GLY A 121 -1.21 9.95 14.71
CA GLY A 121 -0.60 10.28 13.42
C GLY A 121 0.89 9.99 13.29
N ARG A 122 1.57 9.50 14.35
CA ARG A 122 2.99 9.16 14.25
C ARG A 122 3.27 7.89 13.44
N VAL A 123 2.42 6.86 13.56
CA VAL A 123 2.61 5.59 12.83
C VAL A 123 1.26 5.00 12.42
N HIS A 124 1.12 4.55 11.19
CA HIS A 124 -0.07 3.86 10.70
C HIS A 124 0.10 2.35 10.88
N VAL A 125 -0.79 1.71 11.63
CA VAL A 125 -0.77 0.25 11.80
C VAL A 125 -1.67 -0.37 10.74
N VAL A 126 -1.06 -1.03 9.76
CA VAL A 126 -1.72 -1.54 8.55
C VAL A 126 -1.52 -3.05 8.40
N LYS A 127 -2.53 -3.69 7.82
CA LYS A 127 -2.51 -5.12 7.50
C LYS A 127 -1.56 -5.43 6.35
N GLY A 128 -1.08 -6.66 6.26
CA GLY A 128 -0.26 -7.13 5.14
C GLY A 128 -1.01 -7.05 3.82
N SER A 129 -2.32 -7.31 3.84
CA SER A 129 -3.18 -7.11 2.66
C SER A 129 -3.12 -5.70 2.10
N TRP A 130 -3.06 -4.66 2.94
CA TRP A 130 -2.92 -3.28 2.46
C TRP A 130 -1.65 -3.11 1.60
N PHE A 131 -0.50 -3.62 2.07
CA PHE A 131 0.76 -3.52 1.33
C PHE A 131 0.70 -4.22 -0.03
N TYR A 132 0.19 -5.45 -0.06
CA TYR A 132 0.10 -6.23 -1.30
C TYR A 132 -0.95 -5.67 -2.26
N SER A 133 -2.10 -5.21 -1.75
CA SER A 133 -3.15 -4.57 -2.55
C SER A 133 -2.68 -3.26 -3.18
N SER A 134 -1.94 -2.43 -2.43
CA SER A 134 -1.35 -1.19 -2.95
C SER A 134 -0.37 -1.44 -4.10
N ILE A 135 0.39 -2.54 -4.06
CA ILE A 135 1.28 -2.93 -5.15
C ILE A 135 0.51 -3.53 -6.32
N SER A 136 -0.45 -4.43 -6.05
CA SER A 136 -1.18 -5.14 -7.09
C SER A 136 -2.06 -4.22 -7.93
N ALA A 137 -2.53 -3.11 -7.35
CA ALA A 137 -3.38 -2.18 -8.08
C ALA A 137 -2.66 -1.46 -9.24
N LEU A 138 -1.33 -1.58 -9.32
CA LEU A 138 -0.49 -0.98 -10.35
C LEU A 138 0.04 -1.98 -11.39
N ARG A 139 -0.36 -3.25 -11.28
CA ARG A 139 -0.08 -4.31 -12.25
C ARG A 139 -1.23 -4.45 -13.24
#